data_AF-M0NP72-F1
#
_entry.id   AF-M0NP72-F1
#
_cell.length_a   1.000
_cell.length_b   1.000
_cell.length_c   1.000
_cell.angle_alpha   90.00
_cell.angle_beta   90.00
_cell.angle_gamma   90.00
#
_symmetry.space_group_name_H-M   'P 1'
#
loop_
_entity.id
_entity.type
_entity.pdbx_description
1 polymer ?
#
loop_
_entity_poly.entity_id
_entity_poly.type
_entity_poly.pdbx_seq_one_letter_code
_entity_poly.pdbx_strand_id
1 'polypeptide(L)'
;MDTVEHWVLDDDDRVLVERLAAGLGRDAARVLAYLLLRRDHERIDRSRATSMAIRIGTGLNGKAVDDAVSKLEARDLIERAVVESSGGGRPPNAWRPARDHRETLDRVYHTHSIALLERAAAVADADREPAAGAEPLNEPGDESAPERRAEVVVALNWRPNALHLPLYAAVDEGAYERRGLDVSVTNHRGSHQALEAVLDGSADVGLVGAGSVVRALAADRPVVPLAVLHQRTATVLYAIRDRFGEPFESVNQLRGRRILTTTGSETCLLARLFLSQTDLLSEVELVDADGEERDALIAGDADVATGSFADPLELETDGRTVDVLSIGDHFPIYGLTLVGSAAAFERGGEPWRRFLAGTASGWATARTDPVSGAAAVAAETDEPAGAVSERFARAVESFGARDVVRDEGWGWHGPARWDRMEAALEQGDLLGEAP
;
A
#
# COMPACT_ATOMS: atom_id res chain seq x y z
N MET A 1 -7.96 -36.62 34.79
CA MET A 1 -7.48 -35.25 34.50
C MET A 1 -7.55 -35.14 33.01
N ASP A 2 -8.67 -34.64 32.50
CA ASP A 2 -8.92 -34.62 31.06
C ASP A 2 -7.96 -33.62 30.44
N THR A 3 -7.06 -34.10 29.58
CA THR A 3 -6.16 -33.25 28.81
C THR A 3 -7.04 -32.47 27.84
N VAL A 4 -7.28 -31.19 28.12
CA VAL A 4 -7.96 -30.31 27.18
C VAL A 4 -6.99 -30.08 26.02
N GLU A 5 -7.27 -30.71 24.88
CA GLU A 5 -6.54 -30.42 23.64
C GLU A 5 -6.82 -28.98 23.22
N HIS A 6 -5.75 -28.20 23.07
CA HIS A 6 -5.82 -26.84 22.55
C HIS A 6 -5.26 -26.84 21.13
N TRP A 7 -6.14 -26.62 20.15
CA TRP A 7 -5.72 -26.36 18.76
C TRP A 7 -5.08 -24.98 18.64
N VAL A 8 -4.05 -24.92 17.79
CA VAL A 8 -3.21 -23.75 17.53
C VAL A 8 -3.19 -23.52 16.03
N LEU A 9 -3.27 -22.25 15.63
CA LEU A 9 -3.12 -21.86 14.22
C LEU A 9 -1.76 -22.33 13.68
N ASP A 10 -1.78 -22.92 12.49
CA ASP A 10 -0.60 -23.43 11.80
C ASP A 10 -0.38 -22.75 10.43
N ASP A 11 0.48 -23.33 9.60
CA ASP A 11 0.85 -22.77 8.29
C ASP A 11 -0.30 -22.89 7.26
N ASP A 12 -1.22 -23.83 7.43
CA ASP A 12 -2.38 -23.98 6.53
C ASP A 12 -3.37 -22.80 6.70
N ASP A 13 -3.38 -22.19 7.89
CA ASP A 13 -4.22 -21.03 8.22
C ASP A 13 -3.64 -19.69 7.73
N ARG A 14 -2.39 -19.69 7.25
CA ARG A 14 -1.64 -18.48 6.90
C ARG A 14 -2.37 -17.60 5.89
N VAL A 15 -3.04 -18.20 4.90
CA VAL A 15 -3.79 -17.47 3.87
C VAL A 15 -4.91 -16.64 4.49
N LEU A 16 -5.71 -17.22 5.39
CA LEU A 16 -6.80 -16.49 6.05
C LEU A 16 -6.24 -15.37 6.94
N VAL A 17 -5.16 -15.63 7.68
CA VAL A 17 -4.50 -14.64 8.52
C VAL A 17 -4.01 -13.45 7.68
N GLU A 18 -3.33 -13.69 6.56
CA GLU A 18 -2.84 -12.62 5.67
C GLU A 18 -3.99 -11.80 5.08
N ARG A 19 -5.09 -12.47 4.66
CA ARG A 19 -6.27 -11.76 4.15
C ARG A 19 -6.90 -10.84 5.18
N LEU A 20 -7.07 -11.32 6.41
CA LEU A 20 -7.60 -10.51 7.52
C LEU A 20 -6.61 -9.40 7.94
N ALA A 21 -5.30 -9.68 7.90
CA ALA A 21 -4.26 -8.75 8.31
C ALA A 21 -4.22 -7.50 7.43
N ALA A 22 -4.57 -7.61 6.15
CA ALA A 22 -4.66 -6.45 5.27
C ALA A 22 -5.63 -5.35 5.78
N GLY A 23 -6.66 -5.70 6.55
CA GLY A 23 -7.57 -4.71 7.16
C GLY A 23 -7.47 -4.56 8.69
N LEU A 24 -6.72 -5.43 9.37
CA LEU A 24 -6.69 -5.48 10.85
C LEU A 24 -5.30 -5.35 11.46
N GLY A 25 -4.24 -5.56 10.68
CA GLY A 25 -2.96 -5.96 11.23
C GLY A 25 -2.96 -7.42 11.72
N ARG A 26 -1.77 -7.97 11.91
CA ARG A 26 -1.47 -9.39 12.10
C ARG A 26 -2.02 -9.95 13.41
N ASP A 27 -1.87 -9.25 14.52
CA ASP A 27 -2.27 -9.79 15.83
C ASP A 27 -3.80 -9.92 15.92
N ALA A 28 -4.53 -8.87 15.54
CA ALA A 28 -5.98 -8.91 15.44
C ALA A 28 -6.47 -9.92 14.39
N ALA A 29 -5.77 -10.05 13.26
CA ALA A 29 -6.06 -11.06 12.25
C ALA A 29 -5.86 -12.49 12.78
N ARG A 30 -4.81 -12.77 13.55
CA ARG A 30 -4.59 -14.09 14.18
C ARG A 30 -5.71 -14.41 15.17
N VAL A 31 -6.10 -13.45 16.02
CA VAL A 31 -7.23 -13.65 16.94
C VAL A 31 -8.52 -13.95 16.18
N LEU A 32 -8.84 -13.16 15.14
CA LEU A 32 -10.07 -13.35 14.38
C LEU A 32 -10.05 -14.64 13.55
N ALA A 33 -8.94 -15.00 12.91
CA ALA A 33 -8.76 -16.25 12.19
C ALA A 33 -8.98 -17.45 13.12
N TYR A 34 -8.35 -17.42 14.29
CA TYR A 34 -8.54 -18.45 15.32
C TYR A 34 -10.01 -18.60 15.70
N LEU A 35 -10.71 -17.50 15.94
CA LEU A 35 -12.13 -17.53 16.30
C LEU A 35 -13.03 -18.06 15.17
N LEU A 36 -12.75 -17.68 13.92
CA LEU A 36 -13.48 -18.13 12.74
C LEU A 36 -13.32 -19.63 12.52
N LEU A 37 -12.08 -20.10 12.43
CA LEU A 37 -11.75 -21.51 12.19
C LEU A 37 -12.17 -22.42 13.35
N ARG A 38 -12.06 -21.93 14.59
CA ARG A 38 -12.52 -22.68 15.77
C ARG A 38 -14.01 -23.01 15.70
N ARG A 39 -14.83 -22.13 15.11
CA ARG A 39 -16.27 -22.35 14.98
C ARG A 39 -16.58 -23.62 14.17
N ASP A 40 -15.74 -23.88 13.17
CA ASP A 40 -15.92 -24.95 12.19
C ASP A 40 -15.10 -26.21 12.58
N HIS A 41 -14.32 -26.14 13.67
CA HIS A 41 -13.47 -27.23 14.13
C HIS A 41 -14.27 -28.34 14.85
N GLU A 42 -14.10 -29.58 14.40
CA GLU A 42 -14.97 -30.69 14.84
C GLU A 42 -14.79 -31.11 16.30
N ARG A 43 -13.56 -30.98 16.83
CA ARG A 43 -13.13 -31.54 18.14
C ARG A 43 -13.12 -30.57 19.32
N ILE A 44 -13.52 -29.33 19.14
CA ILE A 44 -13.41 -28.27 20.15
C ILE A 44 -14.80 -27.71 20.47
N ASP A 45 -15.03 -27.28 21.72
CA ASP A 45 -16.26 -26.55 22.08
C ASP A 45 -16.40 -25.31 21.19
N ARG A 46 -17.44 -25.38 20.34
CA ARG A 46 -17.69 -24.53 19.17
C ARG A 46 -18.29 -23.18 19.52
N SER A 47 -18.70 -22.97 20.78
CA SER A 47 -19.53 -21.83 21.12
C SER A 47 -18.73 -20.53 21.28
N ARG A 48 -17.64 -20.53 22.07
CA ARG A 48 -16.84 -19.35 22.42
C ARG A 48 -15.43 -19.70 22.87
N ALA A 49 -14.48 -18.77 22.76
CA ALA A 49 -13.12 -18.91 23.28
C ALA A 49 -12.82 -17.88 24.38
N THR A 50 -12.26 -18.32 25.51
CA THR A 50 -11.77 -17.42 26.58
C THR A 50 -10.42 -16.80 26.20
N SER A 51 -9.96 -15.77 26.92
CA SER A 51 -8.65 -15.14 26.67
C SER A 51 -7.52 -16.16 26.74
N MET A 52 -7.60 -17.14 27.64
CA MET A 52 -6.62 -18.21 27.74
C MET A 52 -6.60 -19.10 26.49
N ALA A 53 -7.78 -19.48 25.98
CA ALA A 53 -7.88 -20.26 24.75
C ALA A 53 -7.34 -19.49 23.54
N ILE A 54 -7.66 -18.19 23.43
CA ILE A 54 -7.14 -17.31 22.38
C ILE A 54 -5.62 -17.22 22.46
N ARG A 55 -5.03 -17.01 23.65
CA ARG A 55 -3.57 -16.93 23.81
C ARG A 55 -2.87 -18.21 23.38
N ILE A 56 -3.38 -19.37 23.81
CA ILE A 56 -2.80 -20.66 23.41
C ILE A 56 -2.95 -20.85 21.90
N GLY A 57 -4.16 -20.67 21.37
CA GLY A 57 -4.47 -20.93 19.97
C GLY A 57 -3.81 -20.00 18.97
N THR A 58 -3.47 -18.78 19.38
CA THR A 58 -2.79 -17.79 18.53
C THR A 58 -1.29 -17.69 18.79
N GLY A 59 -0.79 -18.22 19.90
CA GLY A 59 0.59 -18.03 20.35
C GLY A 59 0.91 -16.59 20.81
N LEU A 60 -0.09 -15.71 20.92
CA LEU A 60 0.10 -14.31 21.31
C LEU A 60 0.25 -14.16 22.83
N ASN A 61 1.00 -13.13 23.24
CA ASN A 61 1.08 -12.75 24.65
C ASN A 61 -0.23 -12.08 25.11
N GLY A 62 -0.38 -11.87 26.44
CA GLY A 62 -1.63 -11.39 27.02
C GLY A 62 -2.02 -10.00 26.53
N LYS A 63 -1.06 -9.08 26.50
CA LYS A 63 -1.27 -7.71 26.03
C LYS A 63 -1.72 -7.69 24.56
N ALA A 64 -1.04 -8.44 23.69
CA ALA A 64 -1.40 -8.53 22.28
C ALA A 64 -2.83 -9.08 22.08
N VAL A 65 -3.24 -10.07 22.88
CA VAL A 65 -4.62 -10.57 22.84
C VAL A 65 -5.62 -9.53 23.33
N ASP A 66 -5.33 -8.83 24.42
CA ASP A 66 -6.22 -7.80 24.98
C ASP A 66 -6.40 -6.63 24.00
N ASP A 67 -5.31 -6.16 23.37
CA ASP A 67 -5.32 -5.11 22.35
C ASP A 67 -6.09 -5.57 21.10
N ALA A 68 -5.84 -6.80 20.63
CA ALA A 68 -6.53 -7.39 19.48
C ALA A 68 -8.04 -7.55 19.72
N VAL A 69 -8.43 -8.12 20.86
CA VAL A 69 -9.84 -8.29 21.23
C VAL A 69 -10.54 -6.94 21.32
N SER A 70 -9.91 -5.94 21.95
CA SER A 70 -10.46 -4.58 22.05
C SER A 70 -10.68 -3.96 20.67
N LYS A 71 -9.71 -4.11 19.75
CA LYS A 71 -9.82 -3.64 18.35
C LYS A 71 -10.95 -4.35 17.59
N LEU A 72 -11.09 -5.66 17.77
CA LEU A 72 -12.12 -6.46 17.10
C LEU A 72 -13.53 -6.16 17.63
N GLU A 73 -13.68 -5.95 18.95
CA GLU A 73 -14.94 -5.52 19.57
C GLU A 73 -15.35 -4.13 19.07
N ALA A 74 -14.42 -3.17 19.03
CA ALA A 74 -14.68 -1.81 18.55
C ALA A 74 -15.12 -1.75 17.07
N ARG A 75 -14.85 -2.80 16.30
CA ARG A 75 -15.28 -2.94 14.90
C ARG A 75 -16.47 -3.92 14.74
N ASP A 76 -17.08 -4.36 15.83
CA ASP A 76 -18.10 -5.42 15.95
C ASP A 76 -17.78 -6.71 15.18
N LEU A 77 -16.51 -7.08 15.05
CA LEU A 77 -16.10 -8.29 14.34
C LEU A 77 -16.27 -9.54 15.21
N ILE A 78 -16.30 -9.34 16.53
CA ILE A 78 -16.49 -10.39 17.52
C ILE A 78 -17.53 -9.97 18.55
N GLU A 79 -18.15 -10.95 19.20
CA GLU A 79 -19.13 -10.76 20.26
C GLU A 79 -18.64 -11.33 21.58
N ARG A 80 -18.77 -10.56 22.66
CA ARG A 80 -18.44 -10.98 24.03
C ARG A 80 -19.64 -11.55 24.77
N ALA A 81 -19.41 -12.62 25.53
CA ALA A 81 -20.32 -13.07 26.59
C ALA A 81 -19.54 -13.57 27.81
N VAL A 82 -20.27 -13.79 28.90
CA VAL A 82 -19.75 -14.36 30.14
C VAL A 82 -20.05 -15.87 30.13
N VAL A 83 -19.05 -16.70 30.38
CA VAL A 83 -19.21 -18.17 30.43
C VAL A 83 -19.42 -18.60 31.87
N GLU A 84 -20.46 -19.40 32.13
CA GLU A 84 -20.69 -19.98 33.44
C GLU A 84 -19.54 -20.93 33.81
N SER A 85 -18.86 -20.64 34.91
CA SER A 85 -17.81 -21.51 35.45
C SER A 85 -18.27 -22.12 36.77
N SER A 86 -18.14 -23.44 36.91
CA SER A 86 -18.48 -24.18 38.13
C SER A 86 -17.51 -23.96 39.31
N GLY A 87 -16.44 -23.17 39.12
CA GLY A 87 -15.50 -22.77 40.16
C GLY A 87 -15.83 -21.44 40.83
N GLY A 88 -15.37 -21.24 42.07
CA GLY A 88 -15.51 -19.97 42.78
C GLY A 88 -14.61 -18.89 42.19
N GLY A 89 -15.19 -17.89 41.52
CA GLY A 89 -14.50 -16.77 40.90
C GLY A 89 -15.42 -15.93 40.01
N ARG A 90 -14.92 -14.79 39.48
CA ARG A 90 -15.65 -14.02 38.46
C ARG A 90 -15.67 -14.87 37.17
N PRO A 91 -16.85 -15.16 36.61
CA PRO A 91 -16.92 -15.99 35.40
C PRO A 91 -16.18 -15.32 34.23
N PRO A 92 -15.41 -16.08 33.45
CA PRO A 92 -14.54 -15.52 32.42
C PRO A 92 -15.35 -15.00 31.23
N ASN A 93 -14.83 -13.94 30.59
CA ASN A 93 -15.32 -13.51 29.29
C ASN A 93 -14.90 -14.51 28.21
N ALA A 94 -15.75 -14.68 27.20
CA ALA A 94 -15.46 -15.45 26.01
C ALA A 94 -16.05 -14.84 24.74
N TRP A 95 -15.36 -15.03 23.64
CA TRP A 95 -15.62 -14.38 22.36
C TRP A 95 -15.95 -15.40 21.26
N ARG A 96 -16.72 -14.93 20.27
CA ARG A 96 -16.98 -15.63 19.01
C ARG A 96 -17.01 -14.64 17.86
N PRO A 97 -16.80 -15.05 16.60
CA PRO A 97 -17.04 -14.19 15.45
C PRO A 97 -18.50 -13.73 15.41
N ALA A 98 -18.72 -12.47 15.03
CA ALA A 98 -20.09 -11.95 14.88
C ALA A 98 -20.80 -12.49 13.63
N ARG A 99 -20.05 -12.95 12.63
CA ARG A 99 -20.56 -13.37 11.31
C ARG A 99 -19.80 -14.58 10.76
N ASP A 100 -20.18 -15.06 9.58
CA ASP A 100 -19.43 -16.09 8.86
C ASP A 100 -18.15 -15.58 8.20
N HIS A 101 -17.37 -16.50 7.62
CA HIS A 101 -16.07 -16.19 7.01
C HIS A 101 -16.16 -15.11 5.93
N ARG A 102 -17.15 -15.20 5.03
CA ARG A 102 -17.25 -14.30 3.87
C ARG A 102 -17.69 -12.91 4.33
N GLU A 103 -18.76 -12.84 5.11
CA GLU A 103 -19.25 -11.57 5.65
C GLU A 103 -18.21 -10.89 6.56
N THR A 104 -17.43 -11.68 7.31
CA THR A 104 -16.36 -11.15 8.17
C THR A 104 -15.26 -10.50 7.34
N LEU A 105 -14.78 -11.15 6.26
CA LEU A 105 -13.77 -10.56 5.38
C LEU A 105 -14.24 -9.25 4.75
N ASP A 106 -15.45 -9.23 4.19
CA ASP A 106 -16.00 -8.02 3.58
C ASP A 106 -16.13 -6.88 4.60
N ARG A 107 -16.54 -7.19 5.84
CA ARG A 107 -16.64 -6.21 6.92
C ARG A 107 -15.29 -5.73 7.43
N VAL A 108 -14.26 -6.59 7.44
CA VAL A 108 -12.89 -6.19 7.75
C VAL A 108 -12.42 -5.12 6.77
N TYR A 109 -12.56 -5.36 5.47
CA TYR A 109 -12.13 -4.37 4.46
C TYR A 109 -12.98 -3.10 4.47
N HIS A 110 -14.29 -3.21 4.73
CA HIS A 110 -15.16 -2.04 4.85
C HIS A 110 -14.83 -1.17 6.07
N THR A 111 -14.66 -1.76 7.26
CA THR A 111 -14.28 -0.99 8.47
C THR A 111 -12.87 -0.41 8.36
N HIS A 112 -11.98 -1.11 7.66
CA HIS A 112 -10.64 -0.62 7.38
C HIS A 112 -10.65 0.56 6.41
N SER A 113 -11.46 0.53 5.35
CA SER A 113 -11.55 1.65 4.42
C SER A 113 -12.10 2.91 5.07
N ILE A 114 -13.04 2.80 6.02
CA ILE A 114 -13.46 3.93 6.86
C ILE A 114 -12.28 4.53 7.61
N ALA A 115 -11.48 3.69 8.27
CA ALA A 115 -10.31 4.13 9.04
C ALA A 115 -9.22 4.76 8.15
N LEU A 116 -9.08 4.33 6.90
CA LEU A 116 -8.19 4.96 5.92
C LEU A 116 -8.70 6.35 5.51
N LEU A 117 -10.00 6.50 5.28
CA LEU A 117 -10.59 7.81 4.93
C LEU A 117 -10.53 8.81 6.09
N GLU A 118 -10.70 8.37 7.34
CA GLU A 118 -10.47 9.23 8.51
C GLU A 118 -9.03 9.76 8.57
N ARG A 119 -8.05 8.92 8.20
CA ARG A 119 -6.64 9.34 8.10
C ARG A 119 -6.41 10.27 6.92
N ALA A 120 -7.03 9.99 5.78
CA ALA A 120 -6.99 10.85 4.60
C ALA A 120 -7.54 12.25 4.91
N ALA A 121 -8.66 12.33 5.62
CA ALA A 121 -9.23 13.59 6.11
C ALA A 121 -8.25 14.31 7.05
N ALA A 122 -7.62 13.60 8.00
CA ALA A 122 -6.65 14.22 8.90
C ALA A 122 -5.41 14.81 8.20
N VAL A 123 -5.07 14.33 7.00
CA VAL A 123 -3.98 14.91 6.17
C VAL A 123 -4.51 16.05 5.30
N ALA A 124 -5.76 15.96 4.81
CA ALA A 124 -6.38 16.99 3.97
C ALA A 124 -6.85 18.23 4.76
N ASP A 125 -7.38 18.04 5.96
CA ASP A 125 -7.89 19.09 6.87
C ASP A 125 -6.76 19.90 7.53
N ALA A 126 -5.50 19.61 7.23
CA ALA A 126 -4.37 20.20 7.92
C ALA A 126 -4.29 21.73 7.79
N ASP A 127 -4.95 22.39 6.81
CA ASP A 127 -5.05 23.88 6.75
C ASP A 127 -6.01 24.49 5.65
N ARG A 128 -7.18 23.92 5.30
CA ARG A 128 -8.03 24.50 4.20
C ARG A 128 -9.50 24.81 4.51
N GLU A 129 -9.94 26.00 4.09
CA GLU A 129 -11.36 26.37 3.93
C GLU A 129 -11.96 25.71 2.66
N PRO A 130 -13.24 25.29 2.70
CA PRO A 130 -13.86 24.55 1.59
C PRO A 130 -14.08 25.43 0.34
N ALA A 131 -13.61 24.94 -0.80
CA ALA A 131 -13.83 25.59 -2.10
C ALA A 131 -15.26 25.34 -2.59
N ALA A 132 -16.05 26.41 -2.71
CA ALA A 132 -17.40 26.35 -3.24
C ALA A 132 -17.40 26.25 -4.78
N GLY A 133 -17.94 25.15 -5.31
CA GLY A 133 -18.36 25.06 -6.71
C GLY A 133 -17.79 23.84 -7.45
N ALA A 134 -18.47 22.70 -7.33
CA ALA A 134 -18.30 21.59 -8.25
C ALA A 134 -19.66 20.95 -8.53
N GLU A 135 -19.95 20.73 -9.81
CA GLU A 135 -21.17 20.07 -10.27
C GLU A 135 -21.23 18.59 -9.79
N PRO A 136 -22.45 18.06 -9.59
CA PRO A 136 -22.65 16.75 -8.97
C PRO A 136 -22.17 15.59 -9.84
N LEU A 137 -21.56 14.59 -9.22
CA LEU A 137 -21.53 13.23 -9.76
C LEU A 137 -22.94 12.64 -9.57
N ASN A 138 -23.53 12.17 -10.68
CA ASN A 138 -24.90 11.69 -10.83
C ASN A 138 -25.52 11.04 -9.57
N GLU A 139 -26.69 11.53 -9.16
CA GLU A 139 -27.58 10.84 -8.22
C GLU A 139 -28.17 9.56 -8.83
N PRO A 140 -28.46 8.51 -8.04
CA PRO A 140 -29.13 7.32 -8.53
C PRO A 140 -30.61 7.62 -8.81
N GLY A 141 -30.99 7.52 -10.08
CA GLY A 141 -32.39 7.52 -10.51
C GLY A 141 -33.02 6.13 -10.36
N ASP A 142 -34.19 6.12 -9.74
CA ASP A 142 -35.31 5.15 -9.75
C ASP A 142 -34.99 3.64 -9.66
N GLU A 143 -35.53 3.00 -8.61
CA GLU A 143 -35.45 1.57 -8.31
C GLU A 143 -36.22 0.71 -9.34
N SER A 144 -35.71 0.60 -10.58
CA SER A 144 -36.11 -0.45 -11.53
C SER A 144 -35.21 -0.61 -12.76
N ALA A 145 -33.98 -0.07 -12.74
CA ALA A 145 -32.96 -0.37 -13.74
C ALA A 145 -31.91 -1.35 -13.17
N PRO A 146 -31.28 -2.23 -13.98
CA PRO A 146 -30.16 -3.04 -13.51
C PRO A 146 -29.11 -2.12 -12.88
N GLU A 147 -28.69 -2.42 -11.65
CA GLU A 147 -27.77 -1.59 -10.87
C GLU A 147 -26.55 -1.20 -11.72
N ARG A 148 -26.52 0.05 -12.20
CA ARG A 148 -25.34 0.57 -12.90
C ARG A 148 -24.25 0.70 -11.85
N ARG A 149 -23.19 -0.09 -12.02
CA ARG A 149 -21.97 0.02 -11.21
C ARG A 149 -21.41 1.43 -11.34
N ALA A 150 -20.85 1.96 -10.26
CA ALA A 150 -20.16 3.23 -10.31
C ALA A 150 -18.81 3.03 -11.00
N GLU A 151 -18.57 3.75 -12.09
CA GLU A 151 -17.30 3.76 -12.80
C GLU A 151 -16.24 4.46 -11.94
N VAL A 152 -15.03 3.90 -11.89
CA VAL A 152 -13.87 4.49 -11.24
C VAL A 152 -12.66 4.30 -12.16
N VAL A 153 -12.04 5.41 -12.55
CA VAL A 153 -10.83 5.41 -13.40
C VAL A 153 -9.60 5.61 -12.52
N VAL A 154 -8.65 4.68 -12.62
CA VAL A 154 -7.35 4.75 -11.92
C VAL A 154 -6.27 5.14 -12.92
N ALA A 155 -5.56 6.24 -12.66
CA ALA A 155 -4.38 6.69 -13.38
C ALA A 155 -3.11 6.20 -12.70
N LEU A 156 -2.42 5.22 -13.31
CA LEU A 156 -1.10 4.79 -12.89
C LEU A 156 -0.04 5.82 -13.30
N ASN A 157 0.95 6.06 -12.43
CA ASN A 157 2.12 6.89 -12.74
C ASN A 157 3.05 6.27 -13.80
N TRP A 158 2.89 4.99 -14.14
CA TRP A 158 3.78 4.32 -15.09
C TRP A 158 3.09 3.15 -15.77
N ARG A 159 3.80 2.53 -16.72
CA ARG A 159 3.37 1.26 -17.32
C ARG A 159 3.11 0.20 -16.23
N PRO A 160 2.15 -0.71 -16.44
CA PRO A 160 1.87 -1.80 -15.51
C PRO A 160 3.14 -2.58 -15.18
N ASN A 161 3.34 -2.92 -13.92
CA ASN A 161 4.45 -3.75 -13.45
C ASN A 161 4.07 -4.37 -12.09
N ALA A 162 4.97 -5.15 -11.51
CA ALA A 162 4.74 -5.84 -10.25
C ALA A 162 4.25 -4.93 -9.10
N LEU A 163 4.69 -3.67 -9.02
CA LEU A 163 4.24 -2.73 -7.98
C LEU A 163 2.74 -2.40 -8.08
N HIS A 164 2.13 -2.57 -9.25
CA HIS A 164 0.71 -2.29 -9.50
C HIS A 164 -0.17 -3.53 -9.30
N LEU A 165 0.43 -4.71 -9.07
CA LEU A 165 -0.29 -5.99 -8.97
C LEU A 165 -1.50 -5.98 -8.04
N PRO A 166 -1.51 -5.31 -6.86
CA PRO A 166 -2.70 -5.24 -6.01
C PRO A 166 -3.96 -4.69 -6.70
N LEU A 167 -3.81 -3.73 -7.61
CA LEU A 167 -4.95 -3.16 -8.36
C LEU A 167 -5.50 -4.17 -9.36
N TYR A 168 -4.61 -4.87 -10.08
CA TYR A 168 -4.98 -5.90 -11.04
C TYR A 168 -5.55 -7.15 -10.37
N ALA A 169 -5.00 -7.56 -9.22
CA ALA A 169 -5.54 -8.66 -8.43
C ALA A 169 -6.97 -8.35 -7.94
N ALA A 170 -7.26 -7.10 -7.53
CA ALA A 170 -8.61 -6.68 -7.16
C ALA A 170 -9.60 -6.74 -8.34
N VAL A 171 -9.15 -6.39 -9.56
CA VAL A 171 -9.96 -6.51 -10.79
C VAL A 171 -10.20 -7.98 -11.11
N ASP A 172 -9.13 -8.77 -11.21
CA ASP A 172 -9.15 -10.18 -11.61
C ASP A 172 -9.99 -11.06 -10.66
N GLU A 173 -9.87 -10.83 -9.35
CA GLU A 173 -10.68 -11.57 -8.37
C GLU A 173 -12.13 -11.05 -8.27
N GLY A 174 -12.51 -9.99 -9.00
CA GLY A 174 -13.83 -9.37 -8.97
C GLY A 174 -14.15 -8.61 -7.66
N ALA A 175 -13.13 -8.11 -6.95
CA ALA A 175 -13.31 -7.44 -5.66
C ALA A 175 -14.07 -6.12 -5.77
N TYR A 176 -13.83 -5.37 -6.86
CA TYR A 176 -14.53 -4.12 -7.16
C TYR A 176 -15.97 -4.38 -7.61
N GLU A 177 -16.18 -5.35 -8.50
CA GLU A 177 -17.51 -5.70 -9.00
C GLU A 177 -18.46 -6.13 -7.87
N ARG A 178 -17.99 -6.96 -6.93
CA ARG A 178 -18.75 -7.34 -5.73
C ARG A 178 -19.15 -6.16 -4.85
N ARG A 179 -18.47 -5.03 -4.99
CA ARG A 179 -18.74 -3.78 -4.27
C ARG A 179 -19.49 -2.76 -5.14
N GLY A 180 -20.00 -3.19 -6.30
CA GLY A 180 -20.78 -2.33 -7.20
C GLY A 180 -19.93 -1.28 -7.93
N LEU A 181 -18.63 -1.55 -8.12
CA LEU A 181 -17.73 -0.68 -8.86
C LEU A 181 -17.30 -1.33 -10.19
N ASP A 182 -17.17 -0.51 -11.21
CA ASP A 182 -16.50 -0.85 -12.47
C ASP A 182 -15.19 -0.06 -12.53
N VAL A 183 -14.07 -0.75 -12.28
CA VAL A 183 -12.76 -0.10 -12.16
C VAL A 183 -11.95 -0.31 -13.42
N SER A 184 -11.53 0.78 -14.03
CA SER A 184 -10.61 0.78 -15.17
C SER A 184 -9.25 1.34 -14.76
N VAL A 185 -8.18 0.86 -15.40
CA VAL A 185 -6.80 1.26 -15.10
C VAL A 185 -6.19 1.82 -16.38
N THR A 186 -5.64 3.04 -16.29
CA THR A 186 -4.94 3.73 -17.37
C THR A 186 -3.51 4.04 -16.91
N ASN A 187 -2.55 4.14 -17.83
CA ASN A 187 -1.16 4.45 -17.50
C ASN A 187 -0.72 5.79 -18.05
N HIS A 188 0.13 6.48 -17.30
CA HIS A 188 0.68 7.80 -17.61
C HIS A 188 2.22 7.78 -17.55
N ARG A 189 2.86 8.87 -17.99
CA ARG A 189 4.32 9.02 -17.92
C ARG A 189 4.72 9.86 -16.71
N GLY A 190 4.69 9.22 -15.55
CA GLY A 190 5.14 9.79 -14.28
C GLY A 190 4.01 10.23 -13.34
N SER A 191 4.40 10.44 -12.08
CA SER A 191 3.52 10.89 -11.00
C SER A 191 2.82 12.22 -11.31
N HIS A 192 3.49 13.13 -12.03
CA HIS A 192 2.92 14.42 -12.42
C HIS A 192 1.68 14.24 -13.30
N GLN A 193 1.78 13.49 -14.40
CA GLN A 193 0.65 13.28 -15.31
C GLN A 193 -0.52 12.52 -14.65
N ALA A 194 -0.22 11.51 -13.83
CA ALA A 194 -1.26 10.81 -13.07
C ALA A 194 -1.98 11.73 -12.07
N LEU A 195 -1.25 12.68 -11.47
CA LEU A 195 -1.82 13.69 -10.59
C LEU A 195 -2.67 14.72 -11.36
N GLU A 196 -2.21 15.18 -12.53
CA GLU A 196 -3.00 16.07 -13.41
C GLU A 196 -4.32 15.43 -13.81
N ALA A 197 -4.32 14.14 -14.17
CA ALA A 197 -5.52 13.41 -14.52
C ALA A 197 -6.57 13.38 -13.38
N VAL A 198 -6.12 13.35 -12.12
CA VAL A 198 -7.01 13.43 -10.96
C VAL A 198 -7.57 14.85 -10.77
N LEU A 199 -6.74 15.85 -11.02
CA LEU A 199 -7.07 17.25 -10.78
C LEU A 199 -7.95 17.85 -11.89
N ASP A 200 -7.80 17.39 -13.12
CA ASP A 200 -8.65 17.77 -14.26
C ASP A 200 -9.95 16.93 -14.34
N GLY A 201 -10.03 15.85 -13.56
CA GLY A 201 -11.21 14.97 -13.46
C GLY A 201 -11.29 13.89 -14.54
N SER A 202 -10.24 13.67 -15.34
CA SER A 202 -10.15 12.55 -16.28
C SER A 202 -9.89 11.20 -15.61
N ALA A 203 -9.40 11.21 -14.37
CA ALA A 203 -9.30 10.05 -13.50
C ALA A 203 -9.87 10.36 -12.11
N ASP A 204 -10.46 9.35 -11.45
CA ASP A 204 -10.93 9.48 -10.07
C ASP A 204 -9.77 9.30 -9.09
N VAL A 205 -8.87 8.35 -9.38
CA VAL A 205 -7.76 7.96 -8.50
C VAL A 205 -6.45 8.01 -9.24
N GLY A 206 -5.44 8.64 -8.64
CA GLY A 206 -4.06 8.63 -9.14
C GLY A 206 -3.20 7.72 -8.27
N LEU A 207 -2.26 7.01 -8.87
CA LEU A 207 -1.16 6.38 -8.15
C LEU A 207 0.05 7.30 -8.29
N VAL A 208 0.49 7.91 -7.20
CA VAL A 208 1.44 9.03 -7.21
C VAL A 208 2.53 8.78 -6.16
N GLY A 209 3.79 9.09 -6.49
CA GLY A 209 4.89 9.02 -5.53
C GLY A 209 4.74 10.05 -4.40
N ALA A 210 5.14 9.68 -3.19
CA ALA A 210 4.91 10.50 -1.99
C ALA A 210 5.51 11.91 -2.07
N GLY A 211 6.65 12.10 -2.73
CA GLY A 211 7.26 13.42 -2.88
C GLY A 211 6.44 14.33 -3.77
N SER A 212 5.91 13.77 -4.87
CA SER A 212 4.96 14.46 -5.74
C SER A 212 3.66 14.82 -5.01
N VAL A 213 3.16 13.95 -4.12
CA VAL A 213 1.99 14.27 -3.27
C VAL A 213 2.27 15.45 -2.35
N VAL A 214 3.42 15.44 -1.65
CA VAL A 214 3.80 16.54 -0.74
C VAL A 214 3.97 17.85 -1.48
N ARG A 215 4.65 17.86 -2.63
CA ARG A 215 4.76 19.06 -3.48
C ARG A 215 3.39 19.59 -3.92
N ALA A 216 2.45 18.71 -4.26
CA ALA A 216 1.10 19.11 -4.62
C ALA A 216 0.37 19.76 -3.45
N LEU A 217 0.47 19.17 -2.26
CA LEU A 217 -0.13 19.72 -1.04
C LEU A 217 0.47 21.10 -0.69
N ALA A 218 1.79 21.22 -0.70
CA ALA A 218 2.51 22.47 -0.42
C ALA A 218 2.23 23.58 -1.46
N ALA A 219 1.94 23.20 -2.71
CA ALA A 219 1.55 24.12 -3.79
C ALA A 219 0.04 24.43 -3.84
N ASP A 220 -0.66 24.21 -2.74
CA ASP A 220 -2.10 24.42 -2.61
C ASP A 220 -3.02 23.68 -3.59
N ARG A 221 -2.55 22.54 -4.12
CA ARG A 221 -3.33 21.74 -5.05
C ARG A 221 -4.35 20.87 -4.30
N PRO A 222 -5.60 20.78 -4.80
CA PRO A 222 -6.70 20.14 -4.07
C PRO A 222 -6.69 18.61 -4.23
N VAL A 223 -5.71 17.94 -3.61
CA VAL A 223 -5.57 16.47 -3.60
C VAL A 223 -5.60 15.90 -2.19
N VAL A 224 -5.97 14.63 -2.07
CA VAL A 224 -6.10 13.91 -0.80
C VAL A 224 -5.39 12.56 -0.90
N PRO A 225 -4.38 12.25 -0.06
CA PRO A 225 -3.78 10.92 0.01
C PRO A 225 -4.73 9.96 0.73
N LEU A 226 -5.29 9.01 -0.03
CA LEU A 226 -6.29 8.06 0.43
C LEU A 226 -5.65 6.88 1.16
N ALA A 227 -4.61 6.29 0.56
CA ALA A 227 -3.92 5.12 1.09
C ALA A 227 -2.52 4.98 0.49
N VAL A 228 -1.55 4.53 1.29
CA VAL A 228 -0.19 4.24 0.81
C VAL A 228 -0.11 2.79 0.33
N LEU A 229 0.04 2.59 -0.98
CA LEU A 229 0.11 1.27 -1.61
C LEU A 229 1.38 0.53 -1.19
N HIS A 230 2.52 1.22 -1.22
CA HIS A 230 3.83 0.72 -0.77
C HIS A 230 4.38 1.64 0.30
N GLN A 231 4.64 1.10 1.49
CA GLN A 231 4.99 1.91 2.66
C GLN A 231 6.39 2.52 2.63
N ARG A 232 7.25 2.05 1.72
CA ARG A 232 8.56 2.62 1.44
C ARG A 232 8.69 2.89 -0.05
N THR A 233 9.41 3.94 -0.40
CA THR A 233 9.76 4.22 -1.80
C THR A 233 10.55 3.06 -2.42
N ALA A 234 10.22 2.76 -3.68
CA ALA A 234 10.96 1.84 -4.52
C ALA A 234 12.05 2.56 -5.34
N THR A 235 12.29 3.86 -5.09
CA THR A 235 13.32 4.62 -5.79
C THR A 235 14.72 4.20 -5.34
N VAL A 236 15.58 4.02 -6.33
CA VAL A 236 16.96 3.59 -6.15
C VAL A 236 17.92 4.45 -6.98
N LEU A 237 19.18 4.47 -6.55
CA LEU A 237 20.33 4.80 -7.38
C LEU A 237 20.99 3.49 -7.78
N TYR A 238 21.33 3.31 -9.05
CA TYR A 238 21.94 2.06 -9.52
C TYR A 238 23.04 2.31 -10.53
N ALA A 239 24.01 1.38 -10.55
CA ALA A 239 25.17 1.43 -11.42
C ALA A 239 25.45 0.06 -12.03
N ILE A 240 25.87 0.03 -13.30
CA ILE A 240 26.37 -1.20 -13.93
C ILE A 240 27.81 -1.40 -13.45
N ARG A 241 28.08 -2.48 -12.71
CA ARG A 241 29.36 -2.68 -12.01
C ARG A 241 30.60 -2.55 -12.91
N ASP A 242 30.53 -3.14 -14.11
CA ASP A 242 31.63 -3.08 -15.08
C ASP A 242 31.91 -1.65 -15.57
N ARG A 243 30.89 -0.79 -15.60
CA ARG A 243 31.01 0.63 -15.96
C ARG A 243 31.46 1.49 -14.80
N PHE A 244 30.94 1.20 -13.60
CA PHE A 244 31.31 1.88 -12.37
C PHE A 244 32.78 1.63 -12.00
N GLY A 245 33.29 0.45 -12.35
CA GLY A 245 34.69 0.03 -12.20
C GLY A 245 35.00 -0.68 -10.86
N GLU A 246 34.06 -0.68 -9.93
CA GLU A 246 34.12 -1.31 -8.61
C GLU A 246 32.70 -1.59 -8.09
N PRO A 247 32.52 -2.34 -7.00
CA PRO A 247 31.20 -2.46 -6.36
C PRO A 247 30.68 -1.09 -5.87
N PHE A 248 29.46 -0.73 -6.26
CA PHE A 248 28.79 0.48 -5.74
C PHE A 248 28.01 0.14 -4.46
N GLU A 249 28.62 0.41 -3.31
CA GLU A 249 28.13 -0.04 -1.98
C GLU A 249 27.89 1.11 -1.01
N SER A 250 28.33 2.33 -1.35
CA SER A 250 28.25 3.46 -0.43
C SER A 250 27.94 4.79 -1.10
N VAL A 251 27.19 5.62 -0.37
CA VAL A 251 26.83 6.99 -0.73
C VAL A 251 28.04 7.84 -1.10
N ASN A 252 29.17 7.65 -0.42
CA ASN A 252 30.40 8.41 -0.63
C ASN A 252 31.01 8.23 -2.03
N GLN A 253 30.73 7.11 -2.71
CA GLN A 253 31.24 6.83 -4.06
C GLN A 253 30.55 7.68 -5.14
N LEU A 254 29.48 8.39 -4.79
CA LEU A 254 28.80 9.32 -5.70
C LEU A 254 29.60 10.61 -5.94
N ARG A 255 30.58 10.97 -5.09
CA ARG A 255 31.36 12.20 -5.27
C ARG A 255 32.05 12.25 -6.64
N GLY A 256 31.86 13.36 -7.34
CA GLY A 256 32.38 13.62 -8.68
C GLY A 256 31.74 12.77 -9.79
N ARG A 257 30.68 12.01 -9.49
CA ARG A 257 30.01 11.16 -10.48
C ARG A 257 28.92 11.90 -11.22
N ARG A 258 28.65 11.44 -12.43
CA ARG A 258 27.49 11.85 -13.22
C ARG A 258 26.33 10.91 -12.90
N ILE A 259 25.16 11.48 -12.65
CA ILE A 259 23.94 10.75 -12.29
C ILE A 259 22.86 11.07 -13.31
N LEU A 260 22.44 10.05 -14.07
CA LEU A 260 21.30 10.14 -14.99
C LEU A 260 19.99 10.22 -14.21
N THR A 261 19.14 11.14 -14.60
CA THR A 261 17.81 11.31 -14.02
C THR A 261 16.85 11.90 -15.04
N THR A 262 15.57 11.98 -14.71
CA THR A 262 14.56 12.64 -15.55
C THR A 262 13.98 13.82 -14.79
N THR A 263 14.15 15.03 -15.31
CA THR A 263 13.57 16.24 -14.69
C THR A 263 12.06 16.08 -14.52
N GLY A 264 11.54 16.51 -13.37
CA GLY A 264 10.11 16.40 -13.05
C GLY A 264 9.63 15.03 -12.59
N SER A 265 10.48 14.00 -12.63
CA SER A 265 10.12 12.67 -12.14
C SER A 265 10.21 12.57 -10.61
N GLU A 266 9.47 11.63 -10.04
CA GLU A 266 9.60 11.27 -8.62
C GLU A 266 11.01 10.76 -8.30
N THR A 267 11.63 10.01 -9.20
CA THR A 267 12.97 9.44 -8.99
C THR A 267 14.03 10.54 -8.92
N CYS A 268 13.91 11.59 -9.75
CA CYS A 268 14.75 12.79 -9.68
C CYS A 268 14.55 13.55 -8.38
N LEU A 269 13.29 13.83 -8.01
CA LEU A 269 12.96 14.54 -6.77
C LEU A 269 13.57 13.84 -5.54
N LEU A 270 13.37 12.52 -5.42
CA LEU A 270 13.87 11.77 -4.29
C LEU A 270 15.39 11.60 -4.32
N ALA A 271 16.01 11.49 -5.51
CA ALA A 271 17.46 11.48 -5.63
C ALA A 271 18.07 12.83 -5.21
N ARG A 272 17.48 13.96 -5.61
CA ARG A 272 17.94 15.29 -5.18
C ARG A 272 17.75 15.50 -3.69
N LEU A 273 16.63 15.05 -3.12
CA LEU A 273 16.42 15.05 -1.67
C LEU A 273 17.50 14.22 -0.96
N PHE A 274 17.75 13.01 -1.44
CA PHE A 274 18.77 12.12 -0.89
C PHE A 274 20.18 12.73 -0.94
N LEU A 275 20.56 13.31 -2.09
CA LEU A 275 21.85 13.97 -2.28
C LEU A 275 21.99 15.24 -1.43
N SER A 276 20.90 15.99 -1.24
CA SER A 276 20.87 17.16 -0.36
C SER A 276 21.11 16.76 1.10
N GLN A 277 20.38 15.76 1.59
CA GLN A 277 20.49 15.27 2.97
C GLN A 277 21.82 14.56 3.29
N THR A 278 22.59 14.21 2.25
CA THR A 278 23.91 13.58 2.37
C THR A 278 25.05 14.54 2.05
N ASP A 279 24.78 15.83 1.86
CA ASP A 279 25.74 16.88 1.51
C ASP A 279 26.52 16.60 0.21
N LEU A 280 25.88 15.91 -0.75
CA LEU A 280 26.47 15.51 -2.01
C LEU A 280 25.87 16.19 -3.24
N LEU A 281 24.76 16.94 -3.10
CA LEU A 281 24.10 17.56 -4.25
C LEU A 281 25.02 18.47 -5.07
N SER A 282 25.94 19.19 -4.41
CA SER A 282 26.94 20.04 -5.08
C SER A 282 28.21 19.29 -5.53
N GLU A 283 28.34 18.01 -5.17
CA GLU A 283 29.50 17.16 -5.45
C GLU A 283 29.23 16.20 -6.61
N VAL A 284 28.04 16.25 -7.23
CA VAL A 284 27.65 15.39 -8.36
C VAL A 284 27.18 16.22 -9.54
N GLU A 285 27.22 15.65 -10.73
CA GLU A 285 26.63 16.23 -11.93
C GLU A 285 25.33 15.47 -12.26
N LEU A 286 24.19 16.15 -12.16
CA LEU A 286 22.91 15.59 -12.58
C LEU A 286 22.76 15.78 -14.10
N VAL A 287 22.52 14.68 -14.80
CA VAL A 287 22.36 14.64 -16.26
C VAL A 287 20.93 14.23 -16.58
N ASP A 288 20.19 15.09 -17.25
CA ASP A 288 18.83 14.77 -17.69
C ASP A 288 18.87 13.79 -18.87
N ALA A 289 18.16 12.67 -18.73
CA ALA A 289 18.11 11.58 -19.69
C ALA A 289 16.83 11.58 -20.53
N ASP A 290 15.91 12.53 -20.31
CA ASP A 290 14.62 12.61 -21.01
C ASP A 290 13.81 11.29 -20.99
N GLY A 291 13.90 10.55 -19.88
CA GLY A 291 13.23 9.25 -19.69
C GLY A 291 13.97 8.03 -20.25
N GLU A 292 15.20 8.20 -20.74
CA GLU A 292 16.02 7.13 -21.33
C GLU A 292 17.23 6.76 -20.44
N GLU A 293 17.11 6.87 -19.11
CA GLU A 293 18.21 6.66 -18.15
C GLU A 293 18.91 5.30 -18.34
N ARG A 294 18.14 4.24 -18.60
CA ARG A 294 18.68 2.89 -18.78
C ARG A 294 19.61 2.81 -19.99
N ASP A 295 19.17 3.31 -21.13
CA ASP A 295 19.91 3.21 -22.38
C ASP A 295 21.15 4.14 -22.36
N ALA A 296 21.01 5.33 -21.77
CA ALA A 296 22.12 6.25 -21.53
C ALA A 296 23.16 5.66 -20.55
N LEU A 297 22.73 4.96 -19.50
CA LEU A 297 23.63 4.27 -18.57
C LEU A 297 24.37 3.12 -19.28
N ILE A 298 23.69 2.37 -20.14
CA ILE A 298 24.30 1.32 -20.96
C ILE A 298 25.34 1.91 -21.93
N ALA A 299 25.06 3.06 -22.54
CA ALA A 299 25.97 3.77 -23.43
C ALA A 299 27.24 4.25 -22.69
N GLY A 300 27.09 4.61 -21.40
CA GLY A 300 28.16 5.17 -20.56
C GLY A 300 28.12 6.68 -20.49
N ASP A 301 26.94 7.27 -20.74
CA ASP A 301 26.74 8.71 -20.69
C ASP A 301 26.84 9.24 -19.25
N ALA A 302 26.69 8.38 -18.25
CA ALA A 302 26.96 8.67 -16.84
C ALA A 302 27.43 7.42 -16.06
N ASP A 303 27.73 7.61 -14.77
CA ASP A 303 28.23 6.56 -13.88
C ASP A 303 27.10 5.82 -13.12
N VAL A 304 26.03 6.54 -12.81
CA VAL A 304 24.89 6.09 -11.98
C VAL A 304 23.59 6.58 -12.63
N ALA A 305 22.48 5.88 -12.42
CA ALA A 305 21.16 6.33 -12.80
C ALA A 305 20.19 6.31 -11.61
N THR A 306 19.19 7.20 -11.64
CA THR A 306 18.01 7.13 -10.77
C THR A 306 16.97 6.23 -11.43
N GLY A 307 16.28 5.41 -10.64
CA GLY A 307 15.21 4.57 -11.17
C GLY A 307 14.29 4.04 -10.08
N SER A 308 13.39 3.17 -10.48
CA SER A 308 12.60 2.30 -9.61
C SER A 308 13.34 0.97 -9.39
N PHE A 309 12.89 0.20 -8.41
CA PHE A 309 13.37 -1.15 -8.13
C PHE A 309 13.33 -2.10 -9.34
N ALA A 310 12.45 -1.85 -10.31
CA ALA A 310 12.35 -2.67 -11.51
C ALA A 310 13.55 -2.50 -12.46
N ASP A 311 14.09 -1.29 -12.60
CA ASP A 311 15.11 -0.98 -13.61
C ASP A 311 16.42 -1.79 -13.45
N PRO A 312 16.98 -1.96 -12.23
CA PRO A 312 18.12 -2.84 -12.03
C PRO A 312 17.84 -4.30 -12.39
N LEU A 313 16.62 -4.80 -12.11
CA LEU A 313 16.26 -6.20 -12.38
C LEU A 313 16.15 -6.49 -13.87
N GLU A 314 15.71 -5.51 -14.66
CA GLU A 314 15.69 -5.62 -16.12
C GLU A 314 17.11 -5.72 -16.68
N LEU A 315 18.03 -4.88 -16.19
CA LEU A 315 19.45 -4.96 -16.56
C LEU A 315 20.12 -6.28 -16.12
N GLU A 316 19.77 -6.81 -14.96
CA GLU A 316 20.21 -8.14 -14.51
C GLU A 316 19.69 -9.25 -15.44
N THR A 317 18.45 -9.13 -15.91
CA THR A 317 17.86 -10.06 -16.88
C THR A 317 18.62 -10.02 -18.22
N ASP A 318 19.18 -8.87 -18.59
CA ASP A 318 20.09 -8.72 -19.74
C ASP A 318 21.52 -9.25 -19.49
N GLY A 319 21.76 -9.90 -18.35
CA GLY A 319 23.05 -10.50 -18.00
C GLY A 319 24.08 -9.52 -17.46
N ARG A 320 23.68 -8.32 -17.03
CA ARG A 320 24.58 -7.34 -16.42
C ARG A 320 24.64 -7.51 -14.91
N THR A 321 25.78 -7.17 -14.31
CA THR A 321 25.88 -7.03 -12.85
C THR A 321 25.53 -5.60 -12.48
N VAL A 322 24.49 -5.41 -11.66
CA VAL A 322 24.00 -4.09 -11.26
C VAL A 322 24.09 -3.96 -9.75
N ASP A 323 24.65 -2.85 -9.31
CA ASP A 323 24.73 -2.48 -7.90
C ASP A 323 23.68 -1.42 -7.59
N VAL A 324 23.02 -1.54 -6.44
CA VAL A 324 21.83 -0.76 -6.09
C VAL A 324 21.98 -0.15 -4.71
N LEU A 325 21.73 1.16 -4.62
CA LEU A 325 21.57 1.90 -3.38
C LEU A 325 20.12 2.36 -3.25
N SER A 326 19.41 1.82 -2.26
CA SER A 326 18.00 2.14 -2.00
C SER A 326 17.86 3.42 -1.19
N ILE A 327 17.16 4.43 -1.73
CA ILE A 327 16.91 5.68 -1.00
C ILE A 327 16.05 5.42 0.24
N GLY A 328 15.11 4.47 0.14
CA GLY A 328 14.22 4.09 1.24
C GLY A 328 14.94 3.49 2.45
N ASP A 329 16.18 3.01 2.31
CA ASP A 329 17.02 2.51 3.41
C ASP A 329 17.63 3.62 4.26
N HIS A 330 17.73 4.83 3.70
CA HIS A 330 18.30 5.99 4.39
C HIS A 330 17.22 6.92 4.94
N PHE A 331 16.06 7.03 4.27
CA PHE A 331 14.97 7.90 4.67
C PHE A 331 13.62 7.16 4.65
N PRO A 332 12.83 7.24 5.73
CA PRO A 332 11.52 6.58 5.79
C PRO A 332 10.48 7.36 4.99
N ILE A 333 10.58 7.28 3.66
CA ILE A 333 9.70 7.94 2.68
C ILE A 333 8.63 6.95 2.23
N TYR A 334 7.36 7.36 2.23
CA TYR A 334 6.28 6.55 1.64
C TYR A 334 6.54 6.29 0.15
N GLY A 335 6.10 5.14 -0.34
CA GLY A 335 6.17 4.84 -1.78
C GLY A 335 4.95 5.36 -2.53
N LEU A 336 4.51 4.57 -3.50
CA LEU A 336 3.32 4.90 -4.29
C LEU A 336 2.08 5.02 -3.39
N THR A 337 1.32 6.08 -3.61
CA THR A 337 0.18 6.50 -2.81
C THR A 337 -1.03 6.69 -3.72
N LEU A 338 -2.17 6.14 -3.33
CA LEU A 338 -3.46 6.38 -3.97
C LEU A 338 -3.95 7.76 -3.56
N VAL A 339 -4.20 8.64 -4.53
CA VAL A 339 -4.69 9.99 -4.32
C VAL A 339 -6.01 10.21 -5.03
N GLY A 340 -6.90 10.99 -4.42
CA GLY A 340 -8.11 11.51 -5.06
C GLY A 340 -8.13 13.03 -5.03
N SER A 341 -9.07 13.66 -5.73
CA SER A 341 -9.29 15.11 -5.61
C SER A 341 -10.05 15.44 -4.32
N ALA A 342 -9.74 16.59 -3.71
CA ALA A 342 -10.44 17.07 -2.51
C ALA A 342 -11.95 17.20 -2.77
N ALA A 343 -12.33 17.73 -3.93
CA ALA A 343 -13.73 17.86 -4.32
C ALA A 343 -14.46 16.51 -4.40
N ALA A 344 -13.82 15.47 -4.95
CA ALA A 344 -14.42 14.13 -4.99
C ALA A 344 -14.46 13.47 -3.60
N PHE A 345 -13.48 13.75 -2.75
CA PHE A 345 -13.45 13.28 -1.35
C PHE A 345 -14.60 13.88 -0.52
N GLU A 346 -14.85 15.19 -0.65
CA GLU A 346 -15.93 15.91 0.04
C GLU A 346 -17.33 15.46 -0.41
N ARG A 347 -17.50 15.11 -1.69
CA ARG A 347 -18.80 14.76 -2.28
C ARG A 347 -19.39 13.42 -1.79
N GLY A 348 -18.59 12.54 -1.19
CA GLY A 348 -19.15 11.33 -0.57
C GLY A 348 -18.15 10.20 -0.37
N GLY A 349 -18.13 9.64 0.84
CA GLY A 349 -17.18 8.58 1.21
C GLY A 349 -17.51 7.18 0.68
N GLU A 350 -18.71 6.91 0.16
CA GLU A 350 -19.13 5.53 -0.14
C GLU A 350 -18.40 4.89 -1.35
N PRO A 351 -18.25 5.56 -2.51
CA PRO A 351 -17.40 5.05 -3.59
C PRO A 351 -15.96 4.84 -3.12
N TRP A 352 -15.41 5.76 -2.33
CA TRP A 352 -14.08 5.64 -1.75
C TRP A 352 -13.92 4.45 -0.81
N ARG A 353 -14.90 4.21 0.07
CA ARG A 353 -14.93 3.06 0.97
C ARG A 353 -14.93 1.75 0.20
N ARG A 354 -15.74 1.67 -0.86
CA ARG A 354 -15.84 0.49 -1.74
C ARG A 354 -14.55 0.27 -2.51
N PHE A 355 -13.98 1.32 -3.07
CA PHE A 355 -12.73 1.27 -3.81
C PHE A 355 -11.59 0.80 -2.90
N LEU A 356 -11.33 1.49 -1.78
CA LEU A 356 -10.27 1.11 -0.85
C LEU A 356 -10.47 -0.28 -0.24
N ALA A 357 -11.72 -0.69 0.02
CA ALA A 357 -12.00 -2.06 0.47
C ALA A 357 -11.69 -3.10 -0.62
N GLY A 358 -11.98 -2.79 -1.88
CA GLY A 358 -11.62 -3.63 -3.02
C GLY A 358 -10.10 -3.71 -3.21
N THR A 359 -9.39 -2.58 -3.09
CA THR A 359 -7.93 -2.55 -3.19
C THR A 359 -7.23 -3.26 -2.02
N ALA A 360 -7.77 -3.17 -0.80
CA ALA A 360 -7.27 -3.94 0.35
C ALA A 360 -7.43 -5.46 0.14
N SER A 361 -8.54 -5.88 -0.50
CA SER A 361 -8.74 -7.27 -0.94
C SER A 361 -7.71 -7.65 -2.00
N GLY A 362 -7.51 -6.82 -3.03
CA GLY A 362 -6.49 -7.07 -4.05
C GLY A 362 -5.05 -7.13 -3.51
N TRP A 363 -4.70 -6.30 -2.52
CA TRP A 363 -3.42 -6.39 -1.82
C TRP A 363 -3.27 -7.73 -1.10
N ALA A 364 -4.30 -8.16 -0.37
CA ALA A 364 -4.30 -9.47 0.29
C ALA A 364 -4.15 -10.60 -0.74
N THR A 365 -4.90 -10.53 -1.83
CA THR A 365 -4.88 -11.54 -2.89
C THR A 365 -3.54 -11.58 -3.59
N ALA A 366 -2.97 -10.46 -3.99
CA ALA A 366 -1.62 -10.41 -4.57
C ALA A 366 -0.56 -11.03 -3.64
N ARG A 367 -0.72 -10.93 -2.31
CA ARG A 367 0.20 -11.55 -1.34
C ARG A 367 0.00 -13.05 -1.14
N THR A 368 -1.23 -13.53 -1.22
CA THR A 368 -1.57 -14.94 -0.95
C THR A 368 -1.67 -15.79 -2.21
N ASP A 369 -1.94 -15.17 -3.34
CA ASP A 369 -2.08 -15.74 -4.67
C ASP A 369 -1.55 -14.73 -5.71
N PRO A 370 -0.22 -14.57 -5.83
CA PRO A 370 0.39 -13.56 -6.69
C PRO A 370 0.15 -13.81 -8.19
N VAL A 371 -0.40 -14.98 -8.56
CA VAL A 371 -0.78 -15.26 -9.95
C VAL A 371 -2.03 -14.46 -10.35
N SER A 372 -2.91 -14.16 -9.39
CA SER A 372 -4.11 -13.35 -9.65
C SER A 372 -3.71 -11.92 -10.04
N GLY A 373 -4.20 -11.47 -11.19
CA GLY A 373 -3.82 -10.20 -11.81
C GLY A 373 -2.46 -10.17 -12.50
N ALA A 374 -1.56 -11.14 -12.27
CA ALA A 374 -0.23 -11.12 -12.90
C ALA A 374 -0.30 -11.33 -14.42
N ALA A 375 -1.28 -12.10 -14.89
CA ALA A 375 -1.54 -12.25 -16.33
C ALA A 375 -1.99 -10.93 -16.98
N ALA A 376 -2.78 -10.11 -16.28
CA ALA A 376 -3.21 -8.80 -16.78
C ALA A 376 -2.05 -7.81 -16.83
N VAL A 377 -1.17 -7.80 -15.82
CA VAL A 377 0.08 -7.03 -15.87
C VAL A 377 0.97 -7.52 -17.00
N ALA A 378 1.16 -8.83 -17.12
CA ALA A 378 1.96 -9.47 -18.17
C ALA A 378 1.42 -9.24 -19.59
N ALA A 379 0.14 -8.96 -19.77
CA ALA A 379 -0.42 -8.64 -21.09
C ALA A 379 0.00 -7.22 -21.56
N GLU A 380 0.32 -6.35 -20.62
CA GLU A 380 0.73 -4.96 -20.85
C GLU A 380 2.26 -4.77 -20.83
N THR A 381 3.00 -5.85 -20.57
CA THR A 381 4.47 -5.88 -20.48
C THR A 381 5.03 -7.04 -21.29
N ASP A 382 6.27 -6.96 -21.78
CA ASP A 382 6.93 -8.14 -22.38
C ASP A 382 7.40 -9.18 -21.32
N GLU A 383 6.98 -9.03 -20.06
CA GLU A 383 7.34 -9.89 -18.94
C GLU A 383 6.35 -11.05 -18.74
N PRO A 384 6.81 -12.31 -18.53
CA PRO A 384 5.92 -13.42 -18.20
C PRO A 384 5.29 -13.25 -16.80
N ALA A 385 4.04 -13.67 -16.64
CA ALA A 385 3.28 -13.56 -15.38
C ALA A 385 3.98 -14.17 -14.15
N GLY A 386 4.76 -15.24 -14.34
CA GLY A 386 5.57 -15.83 -13.27
C GLY A 386 6.64 -14.87 -12.73
N ALA A 387 7.31 -14.13 -13.61
CA ALA A 387 8.30 -13.14 -13.22
C ALA A 387 7.65 -11.94 -12.53
N VAL A 388 6.46 -11.50 -12.98
CA VAL A 388 5.68 -10.45 -12.31
C VAL A 388 5.37 -10.85 -10.86
N SER A 389 4.95 -12.10 -10.66
CA SER A 389 4.63 -12.66 -9.33
C SER A 389 5.86 -12.68 -8.42
N GLU A 390 7.01 -13.16 -8.94
CA GLU A 390 8.28 -13.21 -8.20
C GLU A 390 8.79 -11.80 -7.84
N ARG A 391 8.69 -10.85 -8.77
CA ARG A 391 9.07 -9.44 -8.53
C ARG A 391 8.15 -8.78 -7.51
N PHE A 392 6.85 -9.07 -7.53
CA PHE A 392 5.94 -8.56 -6.51
C PHE A 392 6.29 -9.10 -5.12
N ALA A 393 6.59 -10.40 -5.00
CA ALA A 393 7.03 -10.98 -3.74
C ALA A 393 8.29 -10.26 -3.20
N ARG A 394 9.30 -10.03 -4.05
CA ARG A 394 10.50 -9.25 -3.67
C ARG A 394 10.17 -7.81 -3.29
N ALA A 395 9.31 -7.15 -4.04
CA ALA A 395 8.89 -5.77 -3.77
C ALA A 395 8.18 -5.65 -2.41
N VAL A 396 7.30 -6.60 -2.08
CA VAL A 396 6.62 -6.65 -0.78
C VAL A 396 7.64 -6.81 0.36
N GLU A 397 8.66 -7.64 0.18
CA GLU A 397 9.69 -7.84 1.20
C GLU A 397 10.52 -6.57 1.46
N SER A 398 10.85 -5.83 0.39
CA SER A 398 11.68 -4.62 0.46
C SER A 398 10.89 -3.37 0.86
N PHE A 399 9.65 -3.22 0.37
CA PHE A 399 8.91 -1.95 0.39
C PHE A 399 7.58 -2.01 1.17
N GLY A 400 7.05 -3.18 1.49
CA GLY A 400 5.76 -3.35 2.16
C GLY A 400 5.71 -2.99 3.66
N ALA A 401 6.64 -2.17 4.18
CA ALA A 401 6.97 -1.89 5.59
C ALA A 401 6.33 -2.83 6.63
N ARG A 402 7.12 -3.84 7.01
CA ARG A 402 6.67 -4.98 7.81
C ARG A 402 5.99 -4.59 9.12
N ASP A 403 6.48 -3.59 9.87
CA ASP A 403 5.94 -3.30 11.20
C ASP A 403 4.62 -2.52 11.16
N VAL A 404 4.57 -1.43 10.39
CA VAL A 404 3.36 -0.58 10.31
C VAL A 404 2.21 -1.33 9.66
N VAL A 405 2.45 -2.04 8.54
CA VAL A 405 1.39 -2.86 7.91
C VAL A 405 0.99 -4.03 8.80
N ARG A 406 1.94 -4.61 9.55
CA ARG A 406 1.63 -5.66 10.53
C ARG A 406 0.73 -5.12 11.63
N ASP A 407 0.88 -3.89 12.10
CA ASP A 407 0.12 -3.42 13.26
C ASP A 407 -1.20 -2.76 12.85
N GLU A 408 -1.19 -2.04 11.73
CA GLU A 408 -2.29 -1.18 11.31
C GLU A 408 -3.10 -1.70 10.12
N GLY A 409 -2.53 -2.59 9.31
CA GLY A 409 -3.08 -3.05 8.03
C GLY A 409 -2.53 -2.29 6.83
N TRP A 410 -2.96 -2.71 5.64
CA TRP A 410 -2.53 -2.13 4.36
C TRP A 410 -3.01 -0.68 4.20
N GLY A 411 -2.32 0.11 3.40
CA GLY A 411 -2.77 1.46 3.06
C GLY A 411 -2.55 2.51 4.14
N TRP A 412 -2.15 2.11 5.36
CA TRP A 412 -2.02 3.02 6.49
C TRP A 412 -1.07 4.18 6.20
N HIS A 413 -1.44 5.37 6.66
CA HIS A 413 -0.56 6.53 6.68
C HIS A 413 -0.95 7.47 7.83
N GLY A 414 -0.11 8.46 8.13
CA GLY A 414 -0.39 9.46 9.15
C GLY A 414 0.35 10.78 8.92
N PRO A 415 -0.18 11.90 9.45
CA PRO A 415 0.28 13.26 9.15
C PRO A 415 1.76 13.45 9.46
N ALA A 416 2.21 12.97 10.63
CA ALA A 416 3.59 13.14 11.06
C ALA A 416 4.66 12.61 10.08
N ARG A 417 4.36 11.65 9.20
CA ARG A 417 5.33 11.22 8.17
C ARG A 417 5.27 12.12 6.93
N TRP A 418 4.09 12.61 6.56
CA TRP A 418 3.92 13.62 5.52
C TRP A 418 4.63 14.93 5.91
N ASP A 419 4.39 15.44 7.12
CA ASP A 419 5.01 16.68 7.64
C ASP A 419 6.55 16.60 7.65
N ARG A 420 7.10 15.44 8.03
CA ARG A 420 8.56 15.21 8.01
C ARG A 420 9.11 15.23 6.59
N MET A 421 8.36 14.72 5.62
CA MET A 421 8.78 14.73 4.23
C MET A 421 8.71 16.14 3.65
N GLU A 422 7.66 16.90 3.97
CA GLU A 422 7.53 18.31 3.61
C GLU A 422 8.70 19.14 4.14
N ALA A 423 8.99 19.04 5.45
CA ALA A 423 10.12 19.73 6.05
C ALA A 423 11.46 19.35 5.41
N ALA A 424 11.65 18.09 5.01
CA ALA A 424 12.86 17.65 4.34
C ALA A 424 12.99 18.20 2.91
N LEU A 425 11.86 18.26 2.17
CA LEU A 425 11.81 18.88 0.85
C LEU A 425 12.02 20.40 0.92
N GLU A 426 11.46 21.07 1.93
CA GLU A 426 11.64 22.50 2.17
C GLU A 426 13.12 22.82 2.46
N GLN A 427 13.76 22.06 3.35
CA GLN A 427 15.19 22.23 3.67
C GLN A 427 16.10 22.03 2.45
N GLY A 428 15.69 21.19 1.51
CA GLY A 428 16.40 20.96 0.25
C GLY A 428 16.10 21.98 -0.85
N ASP A 429 15.20 22.96 -0.62
CA ASP A 429 14.66 23.88 -1.63
C ASP A 429 13.96 23.14 -2.80
N LEU A 430 13.26 22.04 -2.50
CA LEU A 430 12.66 21.12 -3.47
C LEU A 430 11.12 21.23 -3.57
N LEU A 431 10.50 22.13 -2.80
CA LEU A 431 9.04 22.31 -2.83
C LEU A 431 8.57 23.19 -4.00
N GLY A 432 9.29 24.28 -4.28
CA GLY A 432 8.86 25.34 -5.21
C GLY A 432 9.31 25.16 -6.66
N GLU A 433 10.15 24.19 -6.95
CA GLU A 433 10.47 23.87 -8.35
C GLU A 433 9.20 23.37 -9.04
N ALA A 434 8.93 23.81 -10.27
CA ALA A 434 7.90 23.19 -11.09
C ALA A 434 8.38 21.79 -11.52
N PRO A 435 7.49 20.79 -11.67
CA PRO A 435 7.86 19.52 -12.29
C PRO A 435 8.47 19.74 -13.67
#